data_AF-A0A0D8XJP3-F1
#
_entry.id   AF-A0A0D8XJP3-F1
#
_cell.length_a   1.000
_cell.length_b   1.000
_cell.length_c   1.000
_cell.angle_alpha   90.00
_cell.angle_beta   90.00
_cell.angle_gamma   90.00
#
_symmetry.space_group_name_H-M   'P 1'
#
loop_
_entity.id
_entity.type
_entity.pdbx_description
1 polymer ?
#
loop_
_entity_poly.entity_id
_entity_poly.type
_entity_poly.pdbx_seq_one_letter_code
_entity_poly.pdbx_strand_id
1 'polypeptide(L)'
;MIIRLSGFPSCSVAVTQRIRTFSTRAENELRTEAKDEHHHILDISGLKARHRVIAAGGMPPLEFNWERQRKGQRERFGIYGLKSGIDPSICWPTVEEIEEEQAVGLYREYETCIREMKVLKQSRQAEEVARIEELENNLKNYPDKLAKYEMTLVKAEKERDAKEIALENRIREIQEYFGYWIDPNDQRFEVMLRQKEEEEKKAAKMARRAELQKKTIADVFPELDVVGWYCTGGDGLEQSEILLQSLFAAAIDSPLIVKLDPTADSQSRRNVPVKVYCGRETLVSTGHSLVELDWTLVSEQSERIGIDHITRLSQAGDDGAVSSEGKQMRAVGSAIGMLLDRMEIICKYLKGVEEGKFLANDEIIRETNKLCQRIPLLKPAEFDKRFNMQERDARAAMLLAKMTETCGTLSSLQAKTNVLGTVTAWRSFVTFPTQQPKKKISQRSTGSGNSNPVLSTDLSVNNDIAHSPEVD
;
A
#
# COMPACT_ATOMS: atom_id res chain seq x y z
N MET A 1 84.62 -112.66 32.56
CA MET A 1 84.72 -112.37 34.00
C MET A 1 83.34 -111.90 34.46
N ILE A 2 82.80 -112.40 35.58
CA ILE A 2 81.41 -112.11 36.03
C ILE A 2 81.42 -111.63 37.49
N ILE A 3 80.92 -110.42 37.74
CA ILE A 3 80.28 -109.94 38.99
C ILE A 3 79.22 -108.91 38.50
N ARG A 4 77.89 -109.08 38.66
CA ARG A 4 77.01 -108.86 39.86
C ARG A 4 77.05 -107.40 40.37
N LEU A 5 75.99 -106.70 40.78
CA LEU A 5 74.52 -106.91 40.96
C LEU A 5 73.78 -105.75 40.22
N SER A 6 72.45 -105.56 40.14
CA SER A 6 71.22 -106.08 40.77
C SER A 6 70.07 -106.07 39.71
N GLY A 7 68.84 -106.55 39.94
CA GLY A 7 67.78 -105.84 40.67
C GLY A 7 66.41 -105.95 39.94
N PHE A 8 65.74 -107.11 40.09
CA PHE A 8 64.35 -107.41 39.66
C PHE A 8 63.30 -106.61 40.49
N PRO A 9 61.95 -106.63 40.23
CA PRO A 9 61.18 -107.64 39.46
C PRO A 9 59.97 -107.18 38.60
N SER A 10 59.41 -108.18 37.89
CA SER A 10 57.97 -108.37 37.53
C SER A 10 57.31 -107.43 36.50
N CYS A 11 56.75 -107.90 35.36
CA CYS A 11 55.65 -108.86 35.14
C CYS A 11 54.25 -108.35 35.57
N SER A 12 53.16 -108.56 34.80
CA SER A 12 53.02 -109.29 33.51
C SER A 12 51.69 -109.04 32.75
N VAL A 13 51.54 -109.72 31.61
CA VAL A 13 50.30 -110.04 30.85
C VAL A 13 49.36 -108.89 30.46
N ALA A 14 49.60 -108.32 29.27
CA ALA A 14 48.53 -107.82 28.37
C ALA A 14 48.86 -108.00 26.86
N VAL A 15 49.92 -108.74 26.53
CA VAL A 15 50.45 -108.87 25.16
C VAL A 15 49.83 -110.09 24.45
N THR A 16 48.56 -110.01 24.06
CA THR A 16 47.99 -110.98 23.09
C THR A 16 46.79 -110.50 22.27
N GLN A 17 46.29 -109.26 22.42
CA GLN A 17 45.22 -108.72 21.56
C GLN A 17 45.52 -107.37 20.90
N ARG A 18 46.49 -106.58 21.38
CA ARG A 18 46.82 -105.25 20.81
C ARG A 18 47.76 -105.24 19.59
N ILE A 19 48.09 -106.38 18.99
CA ILE A 19 48.95 -106.45 17.81
C ILE A 19 48.15 -106.42 16.49
N ARG A 20 46.85 -106.76 16.50
CA ARG A 20 46.01 -106.75 15.28
C ARG A 20 45.50 -105.37 14.83
N THR A 21 45.65 -104.30 15.62
CA THR A 21 45.19 -102.94 15.25
C THR A 21 46.31 -101.96 14.92
N PHE A 22 47.58 -102.31 15.17
CA PHE A 22 48.72 -101.52 14.68
C PHE A 22 49.10 -101.87 13.24
N SER A 23 48.82 -103.10 12.78
CA SER A 23 48.98 -103.50 11.37
C SER A 23 48.17 -102.59 10.43
N THR A 24 46.91 -102.31 10.80
CA THR A 24 46.02 -101.40 10.06
C THR A 24 46.38 -99.93 10.20
N ARG A 25 47.33 -99.56 11.06
CA ARG A 25 47.74 -98.16 11.25
C ARG A 25 48.87 -97.79 10.31
N ALA A 26 49.96 -98.55 10.28
CA ALA A 26 51.05 -98.34 9.32
C ALA A 26 50.57 -98.53 7.87
N GLU A 27 49.71 -99.52 7.60
CA GLU A 27 49.11 -99.69 6.27
C GLU A 27 48.13 -98.57 5.88
N ASN A 28 47.47 -97.91 6.84
CA ASN A 28 46.60 -96.76 6.52
C ASN A 28 47.40 -95.47 6.37
N GLU A 29 48.42 -95.23 7.21
CA GLU A 29 49.27 -94.03 7.12
C GLU A 29 50.04 -94.04 5.78
N LEU A 30 50.58 -95.19 5.32
CA LEU A 30 51.10 -95.32 3.95
C LEU A 30 50.02 -95.33 2.84
N ARG A 31 48.76 -95.70 3.12
CA ARG A 31 47.67 -95.64 2.11
C ARG A 31 46.99 -94.28 1.99
N THR A 32 47.15 -93.40 2.97
CA THR A 32 46.83 -91.98 2.84
C THR A 32 47.93 -91.27 2.04
N GLU A 33 49.20 -91.54 2.34
CA GLU A 33 50.32 -90.93 1.60
C GLU A 33 50.45 -91.47 0.16
N ALA A 34 50.11 -92.74 -0.09
CA ALA A 34 50.04 -93.33 -1.44
C ALA A 34 48.70 -93.08 -2.18
N LYS A 35 47.98 -92.00 -1.85
CA LYS A 35 46.79 -91.54 -2.60
C LYS A 35 46.78 -90.07 -3.00
N ASP A 36 47.73 -89.28 -2.52
CA ASP A 36 47.93 -87.89 -2.97
C ASP A 36 48.91 -87.81 -4.15
N GLU A 37 48.74 -88.70 -5.15
CA GLU A 37 49.12 -88.33 -6.52
C GLU A 37 48.22 -87.18 -6.95
N HIS A 38 48.72 -85.95 -6.75
CA HIS A 38 48.11 -84.72 -7.23
C HIS A 38 48.18 -84.66 -8.77
N HIS A 39 47.38 -85.51 -9.42
CA HIS A 39 46.68 -85.07 -10.61
C HIS A 39 45.96 -83.76 -10.24
N HIS A 40 46.56 -82.63 -10.67
CA HIS A 40 45.79 -81.43 -10.90
C HIS A 40 44.78 -81.74 -12.00
N ILE A 41 43.62 -82.26 -11.59
CA ILE A 41 42.41 -82.22 -12.39
C ILE A 41 42.13 -80.73 -12.60
N LEU A 42 42.64 -80.20 -13.71
CA LEU A 42 42.48 -78.80 -14.08
C LEU A 42 41.00 -78.48 -14.06
N ASP A 43 40.62 -77.41 -13.36
CA ASP A 43 39.22 -77.11 -13.06
C ASP A 43 38.49 -76.52 -14.29
N ILE A 44 38.20 -77.38 -15.25
CA ILE A 44 37.50 -77.03 -16.50
C ILE A 44 36.03 -76.64 -16.25
N SER A 45 35.54 -76.75 -15.01
CA SER A 45 34.16 -76.40 -14.68
C SER A 45 33.91 -74.88 -14.61
N GLY A 46 34.96 -74.08 -14.40
CA GLY A 46 34.84 -72.65 -14.12
C GLY A 46 34.11 -72.30 -12.81
N LEU A 47 33.71 -73.29 -12.01
CA LEU A 47 32.94 -73.11 -10.79
C LEU A 47 33.87 -72.75 -9.62
N LYS A 48 33.53 -71.67 -8.91
CA LYS A 48 34.18 -71.29 -7.64
C LYS A 48 34.20 -72.48 -6.67
N ALA A 49 35.21 -72.56 -5.80
CA ALA A 49 35.39 -73.66 -4.85
C ALA A 49 34.11 -74.01 -4.07
N ARG A 50 33.38 -73.02 -3.54
CA ARG A 50 32.07 -73.21 -2.88
C ARG A 50 31.04 -73.95 -3.76
N HIS A 51 30.98 -73.65 -5.06
CA HIS A 51 30.03 -74.26 -5.99
C HIS A 51 30.42 -75.70 -6.33
N ARG A 52 31.73 -76.02 -6.41
CA ARG A 52 32.19 -77.41 -6.53
C ARG A 52 31.83 -78.24 -5.30
N VAL A 53 31.96 -77.68 -4.09
CA VAL A 53 31.54 -78.35 -2.86
C VAL A 53 30.03 -78.61 -2.85
N ILE A 54 29.21 -77.64 -3.26
CA ILE A 54 27.74 -77.81 -3.38
C ILE A 54 27.40 -78.88 -4.44
N ALA A 55 28.03 -78.85 -5.61
CA ALA A 55 27.81 -79.83 -6.67
C ALA A 55 28.20 -81.27 -6.27
N ALA A 56 29.18 -81.42 -5.37
CA ALA A 56 29.55 -82.70 -4.77
C ALA A 56 28.63 -83.14 -3.60
N GLY A 57 27.56 -82.40 -3.29
CA GLY A 57 26.68 -82.66 -2.15
C GLY A 57 27.30 -82.34 -0.78
N GLY A 58 28.46 -81.68 -0.76
CA GLY A 58 29.15 -81.25 0.45
C GLY A 58 28.56 -79.96 1.04
N MET A 59 29.03 -79.58 2.23
CA MET A 59 28.66 -78.32 2.86
C MET A 59 29.65 -77.21 2.46
N PRO A 60 29.21 -76.13 1.78
CA PRO A 60 30.09 -75.02 1.44
C PRO A 60 30.57 -74.31 2.71
N PRO A 61 31.77 -73.70 2.71
CA PRO A 61 32.23 -72.85 3.81
C PRO A 61 31.30 -71.63 4.04
N LEU A 62 31.49 -70.93 5.16
CA LEU A 62 30.81 -69.66 5.47
C LEU A 62 31.61 -68.49 4.88
N GLU A 63 31.39 -68.19 3.60
CA GLU A 63 32.07 -67.10 2.88
C GLU A 63 31.37 -65.74 3.07
N PHE A 64 30.04 -65.72 3.21
CA PHE A 64 29.26 -64.48 3.20
C PHE A 64 28.65 -64.13 4.56
N ASN A 65 28.52 -62.82 4.83
CA ASN A 65 27.95 -62.33 6.09
C ASN A 65 26.48 -62.72 6.30
N TRP A 66 25.70 -62.85 5.22
CA TRP A 66 24.30 -63.31 5.30
C TRP A 66 24.18 -64.80 5.65
N GLU A 67 25.15 -65.64 5.27
CA GLU A 67 25.19 -67.07 5.66
C GLU A 67 25.39 -67.22 7.18
N ARG A 68 25.88 -66.16 7.85
CA ARG A 68 26.09 -66.09 9.31
C ARG A 68 24.88 -65.49 10.06
N GLN A 69 23.93 -64.86 9.36
CA GLN A 69 22.70 -64.32 9.97
C GLN A 69 21.73 -65.45 10.34
N ARG A 70 20.79 -65.18 11.25
CA ARG A 70 19.80 -66.15 11.76
C ARG A 70 19.13 -66.94 10.63
N LYS A 71 18.61 -66.27 9.59
CA LYS A 71 17.99 -66.91 8.42
C LYS A 71 18.93 -67.86 7.67
N GLY A 72 20.15 -67.42 7.34
CA GLY A 72 21.15 -68.27 6.67
C GLY A 72 21.57 -69.48 7.51
N GLN A 73 21.59 -69.34 8.84
CA GLN A 73 21.79 -70.46 9.76
C GLN A 73 20.60 -71.43 9.79
N ARG A 74 19.35 -70.94 9.82
CA ARG A 74 18.13 -71.76 9.72
C ARG A 74 18.12 -72.57 8.42
N GLU A 75 18.40 -71.94 7.28
CA GLU A 75 18.48 -72.60 5.96
C GLU A 75 19.60 -73.65 5.92
N ARG A 76 20.78 -73.34 6.46
CA ARG A 76 21.92 -74.27 6.54
C ARG A 76 21.65 -75.47 7.46
N PHE A 77 20.93 -75.28 8.58
CA PHE A 77 20.46 -76.38 9.41
C PHE A 77 19.37 -77.20 8.71
N GLY A 78 18.45 -76.57 7.98
CA GLY A 78 17.42 -77.27 7.20
C GLY A 78 17.98 -78.17 6.10
N ILE A 79 19.06 -77.76 5.42
CA ILE A 79 19.69 -78.51 4.33
C ILE A 79 20.61 -79.63 4.84
N TYR A 80 21.37 -79.40 5.91
CA TYR A 80 22.43 -80.32 6.36
C TYR A 80 22.19 -80.98 7.74
N GLY A 81 21.15 -80.56 8.46
CA GLY A 81 20.80 -81.04 9.79
C GLY A 81 21.93 -80.83 10.80
N LEU A 82 22.06 -81.79 11.73
CA LEU A 82 23.10 -81.82 12.78
C LEU A 82 24.54 -81.75 12.25
N LYS A 83 24.79 -82.08 10.97
CA LYS A 83 26.12 -81.93 10.36
C LYS A 83 26.58 -80.47 10.22
N SER A 84 25.66 -79.51 10.38
CA SER A 84 25.96 -78.07 10.32
C SER A 84 26.65 -77.51 11.57
N GLY A 85 26.57 -78.20 12.71
CA GLY A 85 27.09 -77.69 13.99
C GLY A 85 26.34 -76.45 14.51
N ILE A 86 25.12 -76.20 14.04
CA ILE A 86 24.25 -75.09 14.46
C ILE A 86 23.27 -75.60 15.52
N ASP A 87 23.09 -74.83 16.60
CA ASP A 87 22.16 -75.18 17.68
C ASP A 87 20.70 -75.15 17.22
N PRO A 88 19.89 -76.22 17.46
CA PRO A 88 18.50 -76.29 17.00
C PRO A 88 17.56 -75.20 17.53
N SER A 89 17.91 -74.54 18.64
CA SER A 89 17.15 -73.41 19.20
C SER A 89 17.02 -72.24 18.22
N ILE A 90 18.03 -72.02 17.37
CA ILE A 90 18.08 -70.95 16.36
C ILE A 90 16.99 -71.14 15.28
N CYS A 91 16.44 -72.35 15.13
CA CYS A 91 15.39 -72.66 14.17
C CYS A 91 13.99 -72.20 14.58
N TRP A 92 13.77 -71.85 15.85
CA TRP A 92 12.47 -71.37 16.33
C TRP A 92 12.36 -69.84 16.21
N PRO A 93 11.17 -69.28 15.91
CA PRO A 93 10.95 -67.84 15.91
C PRO A 93 11.21 -67.19 17.27
N THR A 94 11.73 -65.96 17.29
CA THR A 94 11.72 -65.14 18.53
C THR A 94 10.39 -64.42 18.70
N VAL A 95 10.08 -63.98 19.92
CA VAL A 95 8.84 -63.22 20.20
C VAL A 95 8.73 -61.99 19.27
N GLU A 96 9.84 -61.28 19.07
CA GLU A 96 9.97 -60.17 18.12
C GLU A 96 9.58 -60.56 16.67
N GLU A 97 10.01 -61.74 16.18
CA GLU A 97 9.65 -62.22 14.83
C GLU A 97 8.15 -62.58 14.73
N ILE A 98 7.55 -63.05 15.81
CA ILE A 98 6.11 -63.37 15.88
C ILE A 98 5.27 -62.08 15.92
N GLU A 99 5.73 -61.07 16.66
CA GLU A 99 5.11 -59.74 16.70
C GLU A 99 5.26 -59.01 15.35
N GLU A 100 6.40 -59.14 14.67
CA GLU A 100 6.59 -58.67 13.28
C GLU A 100 5.67 -59.39 12.30
N GLU A 101 5.55 -60.73 12.35
CA GLU A 101 4.62 -61.49 11.47
C GLU A 101 3.15 -61.11 11.70
N GLN A 102 2.76 -60.82 12.95
CA GLN A 102 1.42 -60.31 13.28
C GLN A 102 1.21 -58.87 12.78
N ALA A 103 2.22 -58.00 12.92
CA ALA A 103 2.17 -56.62 12.44
C ALA A 103 2.16 -56.51 10.90
N VAL A 104 2.82 -57.44 10.20
CA VAL A 104 2.74 -57.60 8.73
C VAL A 104 1.34 -58.04 8.29
N GLY A 105 0.55 -58.66 9.18
CA GLY A 105 -0.87 -58.92 8.95
C GLY A 105 -1.14 -59.86 7.77
N LEU A 106 -0.24 -60.80 7.50
CA LEU A 106 -0.28 -61.67 6.32
C LEU A 106 -1.55 -62.56 6.26
N TYR A 107 -2.11 -62.88 7.43
CA TYR A 107 -3.40 -63.57 7.57
C TYR A 107 -4.46 -62.57 8.06
N ARG A 108 -5.50 -62.35 7.24
CA ARG A 108 -6.64 -61.48 7.54
C ARG A 108 -7.96 -62.22 7.37
N GLU A 109 -9.01 -61.77 8.07
CA GLU A 109 -10.33 -62.36 7.98
C GLU A 109 -10.93 -62.21 6.57
N TYR A 110 -11.30 -63.34 5.96
CA TYR A 110 -11.76 -63.43 4.56
C TYR A 110 -12.90 -62.45 4.20
N GLU A 111 -13.85 -62.23 5.11
CA GLU A 111 -14.96 -61.30 4.88
C GLU A 111 -14.51 -59.83 4.78
N THR A 112 -13.46 -59.44 5.51
CA THR A 112 -12.91 -58.07 5.47
C THR A 112 -12.28 -57.81 4.11
N CYS A 113 -11.45 -58.74 3.63
CA CYS A 113 -10.82 -58.70 2.31
C CYS A 113 -11.85 -58.67 1.17
N ILE A 114 -12.96 -59.42 1.26
CA ILE A 114 -14.05 -59.34 0.27
C ILE A 114 -14.72 -57.96 0.27
N ARG A 115 -14.94 -57.37 1.44
CA ARG A 115 -15.58 -56.05 1.57
C ARG A 115 -14.70 -54.96 0.98
N GLU A 116 -13.41 -54.96 1.31
CA GLU A 116 -12.40 -54.08 0.75
C GLU A 116 -12.27 -54.24 -0.77
N MET A 117 -12.19 -55.48 -1.28
CA MET A 117 -12.08 -55.76 -2.71
C MET A 117 -13.30 -55.26 -3.51
N LYS A 118 -14.51 -55.37 -2.95
CA LYS A 118 -15.74 -54.80 -3.55
C LYS A 118 -15.67 -53.27 -3.64
N VAL A 119 -15.29 -52.60 -2.54
CA VAL A 119 -15.13 -51.13 -2.50
C VAL A 119 -14.04 -50.67 -3.47
N LEU A 120 -12.89 -51.35 -3.49
CA LEU A 120 -11.76 -51.00 -4.35
C LEU A 120 -12.08 -51.25 -5.85
N LYS A 121 -12.90 -52.26 -6.17
CA LYS A 121 -13.43 -52.44 -7.52
C LYS A 121 -14.39 -51.30 -7.91
N GLN A 122 -15.27 -50.87 -7.01
CA GLN A 122 -16.16 -49.73 -7.24
C GLN A 122 -15.39 -48.42 -7.41
N SER A 123 -14.32 -48.20 -6.64
CA SER A 123 -13.40 -47.06 -6.79
C SER A 123 -12.80 -47.03 -8.19
N ARG A 124 -12.15 -48.12 -8.65
CA ARG A 124 -11.59 -48.18 -10.01
C ARG A 124 -12.62 -47.94 -11.10
N GLN A 125 -13.83 -48.47 -10.95
CA GLN A 125 -14.89 -48.25 -11.95
C GLN A 125 -15.37 -46.79 -11.96
N ALA A 126 -15.39 -46.10 -10.81
CA ALA A 126 -15.66 -44.66 -10.74
C ALA A 126 -14.50 -43.83 -11.32
N GLU A 127 -13.24 -44.21 -11.05
CA GLU A 127 -12.03 -43.60 -11.61
C GLU A 127 -11.97 -43.75 -13.14
N GLU A 128 -12.31 -44.93 -13.67
CA GLU A 128 -12.40 -45.23 -15.10
C GLU A 128 -13.49 -44.39 -15.78
N VAL A 129 -14.69 -44.29 -15.18
CA VAL A 129 -15.80 -43.47 -15.71
C VAL A 129 -15.45 -41.97 -15.66
N ALA A 130 -14.96 -41.47 -14.52
CA ALA A 130 -14.57 -40.07 -14.38
C ALA A 130 -13.47 -39.66 -15.38
N ARG A 131 -12.52 -40.57 -15.67
CA ARG A 131 -11.50 -40.36 -16.70
C ARG A 131 -12.07 -40.34 -18.11
N ILE A 132 -13.10 -41.13 -18.40
CA ILE A 132 -13.81 -41.08 -19.70
C ILE A 132 -14.58 -39.76 -19.84
N GLU A 133 -15.27 -39.31 -18.79
CA GLU A 133 -15.96 -38.01 -18.77
C GLU A 133 -14.98 -36.84 -18.93
N GLU A 134 -13.80 -36.90 -18.29
CA GLU A 134 -12.73 -35.91 -18.47
C GLU A 134 -12.19 -35.88 -19.92
N LEU A 135 -11.99 -37.05 -20.52
CA LEU A 135 -11.57 -37.18 -21.93
C LEU A 135 -12.63 -36.64 -22.89
N GLU A 136 -13.91 -36.96 -22.67
CA GLU A 136 -15.01 -36.39 -23.44
C GLU A 136 -15.07 -34.86 -23.33
N ASN A 137 -14.94 -34.32 -22.13
CA ASN A 137 -14.98 -32.87 -21.91
C ASN A 137 -13.74 -32.17 -22.51
N ASN A 138 -12.57 -32.81 -22.47
CA ASN A 138 -11.38 -32.31 -23.18
C ASN A 138 -11.54 -32.38 -24.71
N LEU A 139 -12.20 -33.41 -25.24
CA LEU A 139 -12.46 -33.57 -26.68
C LEU A 139 -13.51 -32.57 -27.20
N LYS A 140 -14.58 -32.32 -26.43
CA LYS A 140 -15.56 -31.25 -26.69
C LYS A 140 -14.89 -29.87 -26.73
N ASN A 141 -13.90 -29.64 -25.87
CA ASN A 141 -13.10 -28.39 -25.81
C ASN A 141 -11.91 -28.35 -26.79
N TYR A 142 -11.65 -29.42 -27.56
CA TYR A 142 -10.52 -29.48 -28.50
C TYR A 142 -10.61 -28.48 -29.68
N PRO A 143 -11.74 -28.35 -30.43
CA PRO A 143 -11.82 -27.39 -31.53
C PRO A 143 -11.57 -25.95 -31.09
N ASP A 144 -12.09 -25.56 -29.93
CA ASP A 144 -11.84 -24.24 -29.32
C ASP A 144 -10.36 -24.00 -29.01
N LYS A 145 -9.65 -25.01 -28.50
CA LYS A 145 -8.21 -24.93 -28.23
C LYS A 145 -7.41 -24.84 -29.54
N LEU A 146 -7.80 -25.60 -30.57
CA LEU A 146 -7.18 -25.57 -31.90
C LEU A 146 -7.35 -24.20 -32.58
N ALA A 147 -8.58 -23.68 -32.65
CA ALA A 147 -8.85 -22.36 -33.23
C ALA A 147 -8.13 -21.23 -32.48
N LYS A 148 -7.98 -21.33 -31.14
CA LYS A 148 -7.16 -20.40 -30.34
C LYS A 148 -5.68 -20.50 -30.72
N TYR A 149 -5.15 -21.71 -30.92
CA TYR A 149 -3.76 -21.91 -31.34
C TYR A 149 -3.48 -21.39 -32.75
N GLU A 150 -4.34 -21.69 -33.72
CA GLU A 150 -4.28 -21.16 -35.09
C GLU A 150 -4.34 -19.63 -35.09
N MET A 151 -5.24 -19.03 -34.30
CA MET A 151 -5.25 -17.58 -34.09
C MET A 151 -3.97 -17.03 -33.45
N THR A 152 -3.28 -17.79 -32.57
CA THR A 152 -1.98 -17.35 -32.04
C THR A 152 -0.85 -17.44 -33.07
N LEU A 153 -0.86 -18.43 -33.97
CA LEU A 153 0.11 -18.51 -35.07
C LEU A 153 -0.07 -17.33 -36.03
N VAL A 154 -1.30 -17.09 -36.50
CA VAL A 154 -1.62 -15.96 -37.41
C VAL A 154 -1.35 -14.60 -36.77
N LYS A 155 -1.50 -14.48 -35.44
CA LYS A 155 -1.09 -13.27 -34.69
C LYS A 155 0.43 -13.14 -34.60
N ALA A 156 1.15 -14.22 -34.29
CA ALA A 156 2.61 -14.21 -34.18
C ALA A 156 3.29 -13.90 -35.52
N GLU A 157 2.74 -14.40 -36.63
CA GLU A 157 3.17 -14.10 -38.00
C GLU A 157 2.97 -12.61 -38.32
N LYS A 158 1.73 -12.10 -38.18
CA LYS A 158 1.43 -10.67 -38.36
C LYS A 158 2.21 -9.74 -37.41
N GLU A 159 2.54 -10.21 -36.22
CA GLU A 159 3.42 -9.50 -35.30
C GLU A 159 4.88 -9.48 -35.76
N ARG A 160 5.36 -10.49 -36.48
CA ARG A 160 6.70 -10.45 -37.10
C ARG A 160 6.72 -9.48 -38.27
N ASP A 161 5.73 -9.56 -39.16
CA ASP A 161 5.58 -8.63 -40.28
C ASP A 161 5.48 -7.18 -39.76
N ALA A 162 4.69 -6.95 -38.70
CA ALA A 162 4.58 -5.64 -38.07
C ALA A 162 5.88 -5.18 -37.37
N LYS A 163 6.71 -6.09 -36.85
CA LYS A 163 8.04 -5.75 -36.28
C LYS A 163 9.04 -5.41 -37.37
N GLU A 164 8.95 -6.04 -38.53
CA GLU A 164 9.77 -5.72 -39.72
C GLU A 164 9.37 -4.34 -40.31
N ILE A 165 8.09 -4.10 -40.52
CA ILE A 165 7.54 -2.79 -40.94
C ILE A 165 7.85 -1.70 -39.91
N ALA A 166 7.79 -1.98 -38.61
CA ALA A 166 8.18 -1.03 -37.56
C ALA A 166 9.68 -0.71 -37.58
N LEU A 167 10.53 -1.69 -37.89
CA LEU A 167 11.97 -1.47 -38.04
C LEU A 167 12.28 -0.58 -39.26
N GLU A 168 11.67 -0.84 -40.42
CA GLU A 168 11.81 0.02 -41.60
C GLU A 168 11.36 1.46 -41.35
N ASN A 169 10.18 1.65 -40.75
CA ASN A 169 9.66 2.97 -40.43
C ASN A 169 10.56 3.71 -39.43
N ARG A 170 11.13 2.99 -38.43
CA ARG A 170 12.08 3.57 -37.46
C ARG A 170 13.39 3.99 -38.12
N ILE A 171 13.90 3.23 -39.10
CA ILE A 171 15.08 3.60 -39.89
C ILE A 171 14.78 4.85 -40.73
N ARG A 172 13.61 4.91 -41.40
CA ARG A 172 13.20 6.07 -42.20
C ARG A 172 13.05 7.34 -41.37
N GLU A 173 12.44 7.25 -40.19
CA GLU A 173 12.24 8.39 -39.30
C GLU A 173 13.58 8.96 -38.77
N ILE A 174 14.56 8.10 -38.49
CA ILE A 174 15.93 8.51 -38.12
C ILE A 174 16.65 9.16 -39.31
N GLN A 175 16.45 8.65 -40.53
CA GLN A 175 16.97 9.26 -41.75
C GLN A 175 16.37 10.65 -42.01
N GLU A 176 15.06 10.84 -41.77
CA GLU A 176 14.38 12.14 -41.89
C GLU A 176 14.86 13.15 -40.84
N TYR A 177 15.06 12.73 -39.58
CA TYR A 177 15.53 13.60 -38.49
C TYR A 177 16.99 14.06 -38.70
N PHE A 178 17.88 13.18 -39.20
CA PHE A 178 19.32 13.49 -39.31
C PHE A 178 19.81 13.82 -40.73
N GLY A 179 19.01 13.61 -41.78
CA GLY A 179 19.29 14.06 -43.15
C GLY A 179 20.38 13.30 -43.91
N TYR A 180 20.97 12.25 -43.32
CA TYR A 180 22.00 11.41 -43.95
C TYR A 180 21.68 9.92 -43.73
N TRP A 181 22.08 9.08 -44.68
CA TRP A 181 21.93 7.62 -44.58
C TRP A 181 22.98 7.04 -43.63
N ILE A 182 22.55 6.17 -42.71
CA ILE A 182 23.39 5.57 -41.66
C ILE A 182 22.99 4.08 -41.55
N ASP A 183 23.98 3.18 -41.57
CA ASP A 183 23.75 1.74 -41.41
C ASP A 183 23.18 1.39 -40.02
N PRO A 184 22.13 0.56 -39.91
CA PRO A 184 21.56 0.12 -38.63
C PRO A 184 22.54 -0.64 -37.69
N ASN A 185 23.68 -1.08 -38.20
CA ASN A 185 24.74 -1.77 -37.45
C ASN A 185 25.90 -0.84 -37.01
N ASP A 186 25.87 0.47 -37.32
CA ASP A 186 26.86 1.43 -36.82
C ASP A 186 26.59 1.77 -35.34
N GLN A 187 27.64 1.79 -34.51
CA GLN A 187 27.57 2.26 -33.12
C GLN A 187 27.02 3.70 -33.03
N ARG A 188 27.21 4.52 -34.07
CA ARG A 188 26.63 5.86 -34.17
C ARG A 188 25.10 5.82 -34.24
N PHE A 189 24.50 4.85 -34.93
CA PHE A 189 23.04 4.71 -35.00
C PHE A 189 22.42 4.52 -33.61
N GLU A 190 23.07 3.71 -32.76
CA GLU A 190 22.61 3.49 -31.38
C GLU A 190 22.68 4.77 -30.50
N VAL A 191 23.76 5.56 -30.62
CA VAL A 191 23.89 6.83 -29.88
C VAL A 191 22.82 7.84 -30.31
N MET A 192 22.58 7.96 -31.61
CA MET A 192 21.61 8.90 -32.19
C MET A 192 20.17 8.49 -31.87
N LEU A 193 19.88 7.18 -31.84
CA LEU A 193 18.60 6.64 -31.37
C LEU A 193 18.36 6.96 -29.89
N ARG A 194 19.38 6.79 -29.03
CA ARG A 194 19.28 7.16 -27.60
C ARG A 194 19.01 8.66 -27.42
N GLN A 195 19.57 9.54 -28.26
CA GLN A 195 19.28 10.97 -28.23
C GLN A 195 17.81 11.28 -28.60
N LYS A 196 17.29 10.73 -29.71
CA LYS A 196 15.88 10.89 -30.09
C LYS A 196 14.94 10.33 -29.03
N GLU A 197 15.20 9.12 -28.53
CA GLU A 197 14.43 8.54 -27.42
C GLU A 197 14.49 9.39 -26.14
N GLU A 198 15.62 10.04 -25.84
CA GLU A 198 15.73 10.94 -24.70
C GLU A 198 14.91 12.23 -24.89
N GLU A 199 14.92 12.82 -26.08
CA GLU A 199 14.12 14.01 -26.39
C GLU A 199 12.62 13.70 -26.38
N GLU A 200 12.20 12.57 -26.94
CA GLU A 200 10.84 12.05 -26.82
C GLU A 200 10.45 11.79 -25.37
N LYS A 201 11.31 11.15 -24.57
CA LYS A 201 11.05 10.92 -23.13
C LYS A 201 10.97 12.24 -22.36
N LYS A 202 11.76 13.26 -22.71
CA LYS A 202 11.69 14.62 -22.13
C LYS A 202 10.37 15.30 -22.54
N ALA A 203 10.02 15.30 -23.83
CA ALA A 203 8.79 15.88 -24.35
C ALA A 203 7.53 15.20 -23.78
N ALA A 204 7.46 13.87 -23.81
CA ALA A 204 6.36 13.10 -23.25
C ALA A 204 6.23 13.28 -21.72
N LYS A 205 7.35 13.40 -20.99
CA LYS A 205 7.34 13.72 -19.56
C LYS A 205 6.82 15.14 -19.29
N MET A 206 7.17 16.12 -20.13
CA MET A 206 6.64 17.48 -20.04
C MET A 206 5.16 17.55 -20.40
N ALA A 207 4.73 16.89 -21.48
CA ALA A 207 3.32 16.79 -21.88
C ALA A 207 2.48 16.11 -20.78
N ARG A 208 2.91 14.95 -20.27
CA ARG A 208 2.25 14.27 -19.15
C ARG A 208 2.20 15.13 -17.88
N ARG A 209 3.23 15.94 -17.61
CA ARG A 209 3.23 16.89 -16.49
C ARG A 209 2.22 18.01 -16.69
N ALA A 210 2.14 18.59 -17.88
CA ALA A 210 1.18 19.64 -18.23
C ALA A 210 -0.27 19.11 -18.19
N GLU A 211 -0.51 17.89 -18.69
CA GLU A 211 -1.82 17.24 -18.62
C GLU A 211 -2.24 16.94 -17.17
N LEU A 212 -1.30 16.44 -16.34
CA LEU A 212 -1.53 16.25 -14.91
C LEU A 212 -1.85 17.58 -14.22
N GLN A 213 -1.09 18.64 -14.50
CA GLN A 213 -1.33 19.97 -13.95
C GLN A 213 -2.71 20.52 -14.37
N LYS A 214 -3.12 20.35 -15.63
CA LYS A 214 -4.46 20.74 -16.10
C LYS A 214 -5.57 20.01 -15.32
N LYS A 215 -5.40 18.70 -15.09
CA LYS A 215 -6.35 17.91 -14.28
C LYS A 215 -6.39 18.39 -12.84
N THR A 216 -5.23 18.48 -12.17
CA THR A 216 -5.16 18.96 -10.77
C THR A 216 -5.72 20.37 -10.58
N ILE A 217 -5.59 21.27 -11.56
CA ILE A 217 -6.21 22.61 -11.50
C ILE A 217 -7.74 22.50 -11.57
N ALA A 218 -8.29 21.69 -12.48
CA ALA A 218 -9.73 21.45 -12.57
C ALA A 218 -10.30 20.69 -11.35
N ASP A 219 -9.54 19.73 -10.79
CA ASP A 219 -9.91 18.98 -9.59
C ASP A 219 -9.97 19.88 -8.34
N VAL A 220 -9.13 20.91 -8.26
CA VAL A 220 -9.05 21.85 -7.13
C VAL A 220 -10.00 23.06 -7.28
N PHE A 221 -10.27 23.49 -8.52
CA PHE A 221 -11.13 24.65 -8.83
C PHE A 221 -12.26 24.31 -9.81
N PRO A 222 -13.19 23.39 -9.47
CA PRO A 222 -14.28 22.96 -10.37
C PRO A 222 -15.33 24.05 -10.65
N GLU A 223 -15.28 25.19 -9.95
CA GLU A 223 -16.16 26.35 -10.16
C GLU A 223 -15.56 27.44 -11.08
N LEU A 224 -14.32 27.25 -11.58
CA LEU A 224 -13.59 28.27 -12.37
C LEU A 224 -13.29 27.80 -13.80
N ASP A 225 -13.98 28.39 -14.77
CA ASP A 225 -13.73 28.19 -16.21
C ASP A 225 -12.64 29.12 -16.78
N VAL A 226 -12.05 28.72 -17.91
CA VAL A 226 -11.00 29.49 -18.60
C VAL A 226 -11.62 30.54 -19.53
N VAL A 227 -11.81 31.76 -19.02
CA VAL A 227 -12.48 32.87 -19.73
C VAL A 227 -11.61 33.55 -20.81
N GLY A 228 -10.29 33.42 -20.73
CA GLY A 228 -9.40 34.13 -21.66
C GLY A 228 -7.93 34.16 -21.23
N TRP A 229 -7.21 35.19 -21.69
CA TRP A 229 -5.77 35.37 -21.49
C TRP A 229 -5.41 36.82 -21.16
N TYR A 230 -4.16 37.05 -20.73
CA TYR A 230 -3.67 38.39 -20.39
C TYR A 230 -2.33 38.71 -21.05
N CYS A 231 -2.06 39.99 -21.27
CA CYS A 231 -0.81 40.50 -21.83
C CYS A 231 -0.33 41.75 -21.08
N THR A 232 0.96 42.06 -21.20
CA THR A 232 1.57 43.28 -20.68
C THR A 232 2.07 44.15 -21.84
N GLY A 233 1.61 45.38 -21.93
CA GLY A 233 2.00 46.31 -22.99
C GLY A 233 1.23 47.63 -22.94
N GLY A 234 1.62 48.58 -23.79
CA GLY A 234 1.01 49.92 -23.81
C GLY A 234 -0.43 49.96 -24.34
N ASP A 235 -1.07 51.13 -24.19
CA ASP A 235 -2.50 51.41 -24.44
C ASP A 235 -3.09 51.02 -25.81
N GLY A 236 -2.28 50.68 -26.81
CA GLY A 236 -2.71 50.34 -28.18
C GLY A 236 -2.69 48.84 -28.44
N LEU A 237 -3.60 48.37 -29.31
CA LEU A 237 -3.64 46.96 -29.74
C LEU A 237 -2.56 46.66 -30.78
N GLU A 238 -1.82 45.58 -30.58
CA GLU A 238 -0.82 45.10 -31.54
C GLU A 238 -1.38 44.03 -32.48
N GLN A 239 -0.80 43.92 -33.68
CA GLN A 239 -1.15 42.87 -34.65
C GLN A 239 -0.85 41.45 -34.12
N SER A 240 0.15 41.33 -33.24
CA SER A 240 0.49 40.12 -32.47
C SER A 240 -0.67 39.63 -31.60
N GLU A 241 -1.35 40.55 -30.92
CA GLU A 241 -2.46 40.27 -30.00
C GLU A 241 -3.72 39.86 -30.76
N ILE A 242 -3.98 40.47 -31.91
CA ILE A 242 -5.10 40.09 -32.81
C ILE A 242 -4.89 38.66 -33.35
N LEU A 243 -3.65 38.28 -33.68
CA LEU A 243 -3.33 36.92 -34.12
C LEU A 243 -3.47 35.90 -32.98
N LEU A 244 -2.94 36.20 -31.79
CA LEU A 244 -3.11 35.34 -30.61
C LEU A 244 -4.59 35.16 -30.24
N GLN A 245 -5.40 36.22 -30.33
CA GLN A 245 -6.84 36.13 -30.12
C GLN A 245 -7.52 35.17 -31.10
N SER A 246 -7.14 35.20 -32.38
CA SER A 246 -7.68 34.24 -33.37
C SER A 246 -7.30 32.79 -33.08
N LEU A 247 -6.13 32.56 -32.47
CA LEU A 247 -5.69 31.24 -32.02
C LEU A 247 -6.50 30.75 -30.80
N PHE A 248 -6.71 31.63 -29.80
CA PHE A 248 -7.50 31.28 -28.61
C PHE A 248 -8.99 31.09 -28.91
N ALA A 249 -9.55 31.80 -29.90
CA ALA A 249 -10.93 31.65 -30.34
C ALA A 249 -11.23 30.28 -30.98
N ALA A 250 -10.21 29.48 -31.30
CA ALA A 250 -10.38 28.08 -31.74
C ALA A 250 -10.43 27.08 -30.56
N ALA A 251 -10.25 27.54 -29.31
CA ALA A 251 -10.17 26.70 -28.12
C ALA A 251 -11.06 27.17 -26.95
N ILE A 252 -11.53 28.42 -26.98
CA ILE A 252 -12.41 29.05 -26.00
C ILE A 252 -13.49 29.80 -26.81
N ASP A 253 -14.76 29.66 -26.43
CA ASP A 253 -15.83 30.46 -27.02
C ASP A 253 -15.74 31.92 -26.53
N SER A 254 -15.50 32.86 -27.45
CA SER A 254 -15.42 34.31 -27.17
C SER A 254 -14.41 34.71 -26.06
N PRO A 255 -13.11 34.41 -26.21
CA PRO A 255 -12.11 34.66 -25.17
C PRO A 255 -11.92 36.15 -24.89
N LEU A 256 -11.69 36.49 -23.62
CA LEU A 256 -11.29 37.84 -23.22
C LEU A 256 -9.77 38.04 -23.26
N ILE A 257 -9.34 39.27 -23.57
CA ILE A 257 -7.96 39.75 -23.40
C ILE A 257 -7.94 40.76 -22.26
N VAL A 258 -7.08 40.56 -21.27
CA VAL A 258 -6.79 41.56 -20.23
C VAL A 258 -5.41 42.16 -20.49
N LYS A 259 -5.35 43.44 -20.87
CA LYS A 259 -4.09 44.16 -21.12
C LYS A 259 -3.74 45.06 -19.95
N LEU A 260 -2.57 44.81 -19.35
CA LEU A 260 -1.99 45.60 -18.26
C LEU A 260 -0.84 46.45 -18.82
N ASP A 261 -0.83 47.75 -18.54
CA ASP A 261 0.34 48.60 -18.80
C ASP A 261 1.17 48.78 -17.50
N PRO A 262 2.31 48.06 -17.34
CA PRO A 262 3.18 48.18 -16.17
C PRO A 262 4.07 49.44 -16.22
N THR A 263 4.04 50.21 -17.31
CA THR A 263 4.81 51.44 -17.51
C THR A 263 3.98 52.72 -17.34
N ALA A 264 2.66 52.59 -17.20
CA ALA A 264 1.76 53.70 -16.95
C ALA A 264 2.12 54.44 -15.66
N ASP A 265 2.25 55.76 -15.73
CA ASP A 265 2.59 56.60 -14.58
C ASP A 265 1.47 56.59 -13.52
N SER A 266 1.73 55.88 -12.43
CA SER A 266 0.89 55.74 -11.23
C SER A 266 0.49 57.06 -10.56
N GLN A 267 1.17 58.18 -10.84
CA GLN A 267 0.78 59.50 -10.34
C GLN A 267 -0.24 60.20 -11.26
N SER A 268 -0.26 59.86 -12.55
CA SER A 268 -1.13 60.49 -13.54
C SER A 268 -2.54 59.88 -13.63
N ARG A 269 -2.66 58.55 -13.45
CA ARG A 269 -3.93 57.81 -13.60
C ARG A 269 -4.47 57.38 -12.23
N ARG A 270 -5.62 57.94 -11.84
CA ARG A 270 -6.40 57.49 -10.65
C ARG A 270 -7.17 56.17 -10.86
N ASN A 271 -7.04 55.54 -12.03
CA ASN A 271 -7.65 54.27 -12.38
C ASN A 271 -6.53 53.23 -12.58
N VAL A 272 -6.80 51.96 -12.25
CA VAL A 272 -5.89 50.84 -12.52
C VAL A 272 -5.57 50.78 -14.02
N PRO A 273 -4.29 50.61 -14.43
CA PRO A 273 -3.89 50.62 -15.84
C PRO A 273 -4.20 49.29 -16.55
N VAL A 274 -5.45 48.86 -16.48
CA VAL A 274 -5.98 47.63 -17.08
C VAL A 274 -7.10 47.97 -18.05
N LYS A 275 -7.01 47.41 -19.25
CA LYS A 275 -8.07 47.40 -20.26
C LYS A 275 -8.48 45.96 -20.56
N VAL A 276 -9.76 45.77 -20.83
CA VAL A 276 -10.31 44.47 -21.21
C VAL A 276 -10.84 44.57 -22.64
N TYR A 277 -10.50 43.61 -23.48
CA TYR A 277 -10.98 43.53 -24.86
C TYR A 277 -11.65 42.18 -25.12
N CYS A 278 -12.67 42.18 -25.98
CA CYS A 278 -13.33 40.98 -26.47
C CYS A 278 -13.32 40.95 -28.00
N GLY A 279 -13.25 39.75 -28.59
CA GLY A 279 -13.39 39.58 -30.03
C GLY A 279 -14.83 39.74 -30.47
N ARG A 280 -15.11 40.68 -31.38
CA ARG A 280 -16.41 40.78 -32.05
C ARG A 280 -16.26 40.42 -33.52
N GLU A 281 -16.99 39.40 -33.95
CA GLU A 281 -17.18 39.12 -35.37
C GLU A 281 -18.03 40.22 -36.00
N THR A 282 -17.51 40.88 -37.03
CA THR A 282 -18.19 41.94 -37.76
C THR A 282 -18.27 41.54 -39.23
N LEU A 283 -19.50 41.41 -39.78
CA LEU A 283 -19.82 40.85 -41.11
C LEU A 283 -19.21 41.58 -42.33
N VAL A 284 -18.31 42.55 -42.13
CA VAL A 284 -17.82 43.50 -43.14
C VAL A 284 -16.32 43.32 -43.43
N SER A 285 -15.56 42.61 -42.59
CA SER A 285 -14.14 42.33 -42.83
C SER A 285 -13.70 40.97 -42.31
N THR A 286 -12.76 40.33 -43.01
CA THR A 286 -12.17 39.03 -42.67
C THR A 286 -11.09 39.15 -41.59
N GLY A 287 -11.39 39.85 -40.49
CA GLY A 287 -10.45 40.10 -39.40
C GLY A 287 -11.16 40.34 -38.07
N HIS A 288 -10.66 39.72 -37.01
CA HIS A 288 -11.25 39.78 -35.68
C HIS A 288 -11.11 41.20 -35.10
N SER A 289 -12.18 41.99 -35.18
CA SER A 289 -12.22 43.32 -34.54
C SER A 289 -12.33 43.16 -33.02
N LEU A 290 -11.32 43.62 -32.30
CA LEU A 290 -11.36 43.73 -30.84
C LEU A 290 -12.17 44.96 -30.41
N VAL A 291 -12.95 44.80 -29.35
CA VAL A 291 -13.79 45.85 -28.75
C VAL A 291 -13.40 46.00 -27.27
N GLU A 292 -13.12 47.22 -26.84
CA GLU A 292 -12.84 47.54 -25.43
C GLU A 292 -14.14 47.40 -24.61
N LEU A 293 -14.04 46.78 -23.43
CA LEU A 293 -15.16 46.53 -22.52
C LEU A 293 -15.00 47.31 -21.22
N ASP A 294 -16.09 47.96 -20.80
CA ASP A 294 -16.24 48.45 -19.44
C ASP A 294 -16.19 47.28 -18.45
N TRP A 295 -15.30 47.37 -17.46
CA TRP A 295 -15.10 46.35 -16.44
C TRP A 295 -15.25 46.95 -15.04
N THR A 296 -15.62 46.12 -14.05
CA THR A 296 -15.70 46.52 -12.65
C THR A 296 -14.90 45.56 -11.78
N LEU A 297 -14.17 46.08 -10.79
CA LEU A 297 -13.46 45.25 -9.82
C LEU A 297 -14.46 44.68 -8.81
N VAL A 298 -14.92 43.46 -9.07
CA VAL A 298 -15.60 42.63 -8.07
C VAL A 298 -14.52 41.90 -7.27
N SER A 299 -14.64 41.92 -5.94
CA SER A 299 -13.71 41.26 -5.03
C SER A 299 -14.49 40.60 -3.90
N GLU A 300 -14.09 39.38 -3.53
CA GLU A 300 -14.75 38.59 -2.49
C GLU A 300 -14.41 39.13 -1.08
N GLN A 301 -15.16 38.77 -0.04
CA GLN A 301 -14.89 39.29 1.31
C GLN A 301 -13.55 38.78 1.85
N SER A 302 -13.20 37.52 1.58
CA SER A 302 -11.93 36.90 1.95
C SER A 302 -10.75 37.59 1.23
N GLU A 303 -10.84 37.72 -0.08
CA GLU A 303 -9.86 38.36 -0.96
C GLU A 303 -9.64 39.83 -0.56
N ARG A 304 -10.72 40.60 -0.37
CA ARG A 304 -10.65 42.01 0.05
C ARG A 304 -9.89 42.20 1.35
N ILE A 305 -10.05 41.30 2.33
CA ILE A 305 -9.29 41.32 3.59
C ILE A 305 -7.80 41.03 3.33
N GLY A 306 -7.49 40.10 2.42
CA GLY A 306 -6.13 39.81 1.97
C GLY A 306 -5.45 41.00 1.28
N ILE A 307 -6.11 41.62 0.30
CA ILE A 307 -5.63 42.81 -0.42
C ILE A 307 -5.39 43.97 0.55
N ASP A 308 -6.33 44.23 1.46
CA ASP A 308 -6.23 45.28 2.48
C ASP A 308 -5.11 44.99 3.50
N HIS A 309 -4.75 43.72 3.74
CA HIS A 309 -3.56 43.35 4.51
C HIS A 309 -2.25 43.58 3.74
N ILE A 310 -2.15 43.12 2.48
CA ILE A 310 -0.97 43.31 1.61
C ILE A 310 -0.69 44.81 1.38
N THR A 311 -1.74 45.60 1.18
CA THR A 311 -1.65 47.06 1.01
C THR A 311 -1.07 47.72 2.26
N ARG A 312 -1.48 47.30 3.47
CA ARG A 312 -0.90 47.82 4.73
C ARG A 312 0.56 47.42 4.92
N LEU A 313 0.93 46.17 4.65
CA LEU A 313 2.33 45.71 4.69
C LEU A 313 3.23 46.52 3.74
N SER A 314 2.65 47.03 2.65
CA SER A 314 3.33 47.85 1.65
C SER A 314 3.40 49.35 2.01
N GLN A 315 2.67 49.81 3.04
CA GLN A 315 2.54 51.21 3.43
C GLN A 315 3.17 51.55 4.80
N ALA A 316 3.32 50.59 5.71
CA ALA A 316 3.94 50.81 7.01
C ALA A 316 4.66 49.57 7.55
N GLY A 317 5.85 49.78 8.13
CA GLY A 317 6.49 48.79 8.99
C GLY A 317 5.83 48.75 10.36
N ASP A 318 5.51 47.56 10.83
CA ASP A 318 5.09 47.21 12.20
C ASP A 318 3.95 48.02 12.84
N ASP A 319 2.73 47.94 12.26
CA ASP A 319 1.48 48.36 12.94
C ASP A 319 0.97 47.29 13.94
N GLY A 320 1.88 46.78 14.79
CA GLY A 320 1.64 45.66 15.72
C GLY A 320 0.64 45.95 16.85
N ALA A 321 0.11 47.17 16.96
CA ALA A 321 -0.66 47.65 18.11
C ALA A 321 -2.17 47.86 17.87
N VAL A 322 -2.68 47.72 16.63
CA VAL A 322 -4.10 48.04 16.35
C VAL A 322 -5.00 46.80 16.35
N SER A 323 -6.13 46.90 17.06
CA SER A 323 -7.13 45.85 17.21
C SER A 323 -7.87 45.52 15.89
N SER A 324 -8.62 44.41 15.90
CA SER A 324 -9.41 43.97 14.73
C SER A 324 -10.43 45.04 14.31
N GLU A 325 -11.10 45.62 15.30
CA GLU A 325 -12.13 46.65 15.15
C GLU A 325 -11.50 47.94 14.60
N GLY A 326 -10.34 48.34 15.12
CA GLY A 326 -9.59 49.50 14.63
C GLY A 326 -9.07 49.34 13.19
N LYS A 327 -8.80 48.11 12.74
CA LYS A 327 -8.50 47.81 11.33
C LYS A 327 -9.74 47.97 10.45
N GLN A 328 -10.87 47.37 10.83
CA GLN A 328 -12.13 47.47 10.09
C GLN A 328 -12.66 48.91 10.02
N MET A 329 -12.60 49.67 11.12
CA MET A 329 -13.04 51.08 11.15
C MET A 329 -12.17 51.98 10.26
N ARG A 330 -10.85 51.76 10.18
CA ARG A 330 -9.97 52.52 9.27
C ARG A 330 -10.29 52.24 7.81
N ALA A 331 -10.59 50.98 7.44
CA ALA A 331 -11.01 50.64 6.08
C ALA A 331 -12.34 51.31 5.67
N VAL A 332 -13.33 51.35 6.57
CA VAL A 332 -14.59 52.07 6.35
C VAL A 332 -14.37 53.58 6.27
N GLY A 333 -13.55 54.16 7.16
CA GLY A 333 -13.22 55.58 7.13
C GLY A 333 -12.54 56.02 5.84
N SER A 334 -11.61 55.21 5.31
CA SER A 334 -10.97 55.44 4.00
C SER A 334 -11.99 55.45 2.86
N ALA A 335 -12.90 54.48 2.82
CA ALA A 335 -13.97 54.42 1.81
C ALA A 335 -14.93 55.62 1.88
N ILE A 336 -15.24 56.11 3.08
CA ILE A 336 -16.03 57.34 3.29
C ILE A 336 -15.27 58.57 2.77
N GLY A 337 -13.96 58.67 3.02
CA GLY A 337 -13.11 59.72 2.46
C GLY A 337 -13.11 59.73 0.93
N MET A 338 -12.88 58.57 0.30
CA MET A 338 -12.92 58.44 -1.16
C MET A 338 -14.28 58.79 -1.77
N LEU A 339 -15.39 58.58 -1.05
CA LEU A 339 -16.72 59.02 -1.48
C LEU A 339 -16.87 60.54 -1.32
N LEU A 340 -16.44 61.10 -0.18
CA LEU A 340 -16.50 62.53 0.09
C LEU A 340 -15.71 63.33 -0.95
N ASP A 341 -14.49 62.91 -1.29
CA ASP A 341 -13.66 63.53 -2.33
C ASP A 341 -14.37 63.57 -3.69
N ARG A 342 -15.06 62.47 -4.05
CA ARG A 342 -15.82 62.38 -5.31
C ARG A 342 -17.06 63.28 -5.28
N MET A 343 -17.78 63.34 -4.17
CA MET A 343 -18.92 64.26 -3.99
C MET A 343 -18.46 65.72 -4.00
N GLU A 344 -17.30 66.03 -3.43
CA GLU A 344 -16.72 67.37 -3.42
C GLU A 344 -16.33 67.82 -4.83
N ILE A 345 -15.76 66.94 -5.66
CA ILE A 345 -15.48 67.19 -7.09
C ILE A 345 -16.78 67.52 -7.86
N ILE A 346 -17.86 66.76 -7.65
CA ILE A 346 -19.17 67.01 -8.29
C ILE A 346 -19.72 68.38 -7.85
N CYS A 347 -19.69 68.69 -6.55
CA CYS A 347 -20.12 69.97 -6.01
C CYS A 347 -19.26 71.15 -6.52
N LYS A 348 -17.95 70.96 -6.71
CA LYS A 348 -17.04 71.95 -7.31
C LYS A 348 -17.35 72.19 -8.79
N TYR A 349 -17.68 71.14 -9.55
CA TYR A 349 -18.10 71.28 -10.95
C TYR A 349 -19.42 72.05 -11.06
N LEU A 350 -20.46 71.66 -10.31
CA LEU A 350 -21.77 72.34 -10.36
C LEU A 350 -21.67 73.83 -10.01
N LYS A 351 -20.95 74.19 -8.94
CA LYS A 351 -20.69 75.58 -8.58
C LYS A 351 -19.90 76.33 -9.66
N GLY A 352 -18.92 75.67 -10.28
CA GLY A 352 -18.16 76.25 -11.39
C GLY A 352 -19.00 76.48 -12.66
N VAL A 353 -20.06 75.70 -12.89
CA VAL A 353 -21.04 75.94 -13.96
C VAL A 353 -21.99 77.11 -13.58
N GLU A 354 -22.49 77.14 -12.33
CA GLU A 354 -23.31 78.24 -11.80
C GLU A 354 -22.57 79.60 -11.84
N GLU A 355 -21.28 79.60 -11.50
CA GLU A 355 -20.38 80.75 -11.57
C GLU A 355 -19.89 81.08 -13.00
N GLY A 356 -20.32 80.33 -14.03
CA GLY A 356 -19.95 80.54 -15.43
C GLY A 356 -18.49 80.23 -15.79
N LYS A 357 -17.74 79.56 -14.91
CA LYS A 357 -16.33 79.17 -15.10
C LYS A 357 -16.15 77.93 -15.98
N PHE A 358 -17.17 77.08 -16.07
CA PHE A 358 -17.20 75.89 -16.92
C PHE A 358 -18.41 75.91 -17.84
N LEU A 359 -18.28 75.33 -19.04
CA LEU A 359 -19.42 75.09 -19.92
C LEU A 359 -20.36 74.07 -19.26
N ALA A 360 -21.66 74.39 -19.27
CA ALA A 360 -22.71 73.51 -18.78
C ALA A 360 -22.80 72.26 -19.66
N ASN A 361 -22.71 71.08 -19.04
CA ASN A 361 -23.04 69.81 -19.69
C ASN A 361 -24.34 69.26 -19.09
N ASP A 362 -25.43 69.36 -19.87
CA ASP A 362 -26.77 68.92 -19.47
C ASP A 362 -26.85 67.43 -19.11
N GLU A 363 -25.96 66.59 -19.61
CA GLU A 363 -25.89 65.16 -19.28
C GLU A 363 -25.37 64.98 -17.83
N ILE A 364 -24.25 65.62 -17.49
CA ILE A 364 -23.66 65.57 -16.14
C ILE A 364 -24.62 66.17 -15.11
N ILE A 365 -25.28 67.29 -15.45
CA ILE A 365 -26.28 67.94 -14.59
C ILE A 365 -27.49 67.00 -14.39
N ARG A 366 -27.95 66.32 -15.45
CA ARG A 366 -29.07 65.37 -15.39
C ARG A 366 -28.74 64.12 -14.58
N GLU A 367 -27.56 63.52 -14.74
CA GLU A 367 -27.14 62.38 -13.91
C GLU A 367 -26.91 62.77 -12.46
N THR A 368 -26.39 63.98 -12.19
CA THR A 368 -26.25 64.46 -10.81
C THR A 368 -27.61 64.68 -10.15
N ASN A 369 -28.59 65.23 -10.88
CA ASN A 369 -29.96 65.36 -10.38
C ASN A 369 -30.62 63.98 -10.13
N LYS A 370 -30.44 63.01 -11.05
CA LYS A 370 -30.85 61.61 -10.83
C LYS A 370 -30.19 60.99 -9.58
N LEU A 371 -28.92 61.30 -9.31
CA LEU A 371 -28.22 60.84 -8.11
C LEU A 371 -28.83 61.42 -6.84
N CYS A 372 -29.11 62.74 -6.81
CA CYS A 372 -29.79 63.39 -5.68
C CYS A 372 -31.19 62.80 -5.44
N GLN A 373 -31.97 62.54 -6.50
CA GLN A 373 -33.31 61.96 -6.41
C GLN A 373 -33.32 60.49 -5.94
N ARG A 374 -32.19 59.78 -6.01
CA ARG A 374 -32.03 58.41 -5.49
C ARG A 374 -31.71 58.37 -3.99
N ILE A 375 -31.56 59.51 -3.32
CA ILE A 375 -31.29 59.59 -1.88
C ILE A 375 -32.62 59.99 -1.17
N PRO A 376 -33.12 59.20 -0.21
CA PRO A 376 -32.56 57.96 0.36
C PRO A 376 -32.78 56.72 -0.52
N LEU A 377 -31.77 55.83 -0.57
CA LEU A 377 -31.79 54.60 -1.37
C LEU A 377 -32.77 53.52 -0.88
N LEU A 378 -33.29 53.66 0.34
CA LEU A 378 -34.10 52.67 1.05
C LEU A 378 -35.34 53.34 1.68
N LYS A 379 -36.49 52.67 1.61
CA LYS A 379 -37.72 53.13 2.27
C LYS A 379 -37.60 52.90 3.80
N PRO A 380 -37.75 53.94 4.64
CA PRO A 380 -37.50 53.82 6.09
C PRO A 380 -38.28 52.68 6.76
N ALA A 381 -39.61 52.64 6.62
CA ALA A 381 -40.46 51.72 7.40
C ALA A 381 -40.14 50.22 7.26
N GLU A 382 -39.64 49.76 6.10
CA GLU A 382 -39.22 48.36 5.89
C GLU A 382 -37.77 48.13 6.30
N PHE A 383 -36.90 49.12 6.06
CA PHE A 383 -35.50 49.07 6.48
C PHE A 383 -35.38 49.09 8.01
N ASP A 384 -35.99 50.06 8.68
CA ASP A 384 -35.93 50.27 10.13
C ASP A 384 -36.38 49.02 10.88
N LYS A 385 -37.44 48.34 10.42
CA LYS A 385 -37.91 47.11 11.07
C LYS A 385 -36.88 45.97 10.96
N ARG A 386 -36.25 45.79 9.80
CA ARG A 386 -35.22 44.75 9.59
C ARG A 386 -33.92 45.09 10.31
N PHE A 387 -33.49 46.34 10.23
CA PHE A 387 -32.29 46.85 10.91
C PHE A 387 -32.41 46.72 12.43
N ASN A 388 -33.50 47.20 13.03
CA ASN A 388 -33.72 47.08 14.47
C ASN A 388 -33.86 45.62 14.95
N MET A 389 -34.25 44.68 14.08
CA MET A 389 -34.25 43.25 14.40
C MET A 389 -32.81 42.73 14.46
N GLN A 390 -32.03 42.93 13.37
CA GLN A 390 -30.62 42.53 13.31
C GLN A 390 -29.77 43.18 14.42
N GLU A 391 -30.02 44.44 14.76
CA GLU A 391 -29.35 45.16 15.84
C GLU A 391 -29.63 44.51 17.21
N ARG A 392 -30.87 44.08 17.46
CA ARG A 392 -31.26 43.39 18.70
C ARG A 392 -30.66 41.99 18.79
N ASP A 393 -30.66 41.25 17.69
CA ASP A 393 -30.07 39.91 17.62
C ASP A 393 -28.55 39.97 17.83
N ALA A 394 -27.86 40.91 17.18
CA ALA A 394 -26.43 41.15 17.36
C ALA A 394 -26.08 41.59 18.80
N ARG A 395 -26.87 42.49 19.41
CA ARG A 395 -26.70 42.87 20.83
C ARG A 395 -26.93 41.69 21.77
N ALA A 396 -27.92 40.83 21.50
CA ALA A 396 -28.17 39.65 22.33
C ALA A 396 -27.01 38.65 22.25
N ALA A 397 -26.50 38.35 21.05
CA ALA A 397 -25.34 37.49 20.86
C ALA A 397 -24.08 38.05 21.55
N MET A 398 -23.83 39.35 21.41
CA MET A 398 -22.70 40.05 22.05
C MET A 398 -22.80 40.02 23.58
N LEU A 399 -24.00 40.22 24.14
CA LEU A 399 -24.26 40.14 25.58
C LEU A 399 -24.01 38.72 26.12
N LEU A 400 -24.49 37.69 25.42
CA LEU A 400 -24.25 36.30 25.79
C LEU A 400 -22.76 35.95 25.76
N ALA A 401 -22.03 36.34 24.70
CA ALA A 401 -20.58 36.16 24.62
C ALA A 401 -19.84 36.84 25.78
N LYS A 402 -20.21 38.08 26.12
CA LYS A 402 -19.61 38.80 27.25
C LYS A 402 -19.96 38.17 28.60
N MET A 403 -21.18 37.66 28.77
CA MET A 403 -21.57 36.89 29.95
C MET A 403 -20.69 35.63 30.08
N THR A 404 -20.52 34.85 29.02
CA THR A 404 -19.62 33.68 29.01
C THR A 404 -18.18 34.04 29.38
N GLU A 405 -17.63 35.15 28.87
CA GLU A 405 -16.31 35.66 29.24
C GLU A 405 -16.23 36.04 30.74
N THR A 406 -17.27 36.69 31.29
CA THR A 406 -17.32 37.00 32.73
C THR A 406 -17.43 35.75 33.60
N CYS A 407 -18.15 34.71 33.15
CA CYS A 407 -18.19 33.42 33.85
C CYS A 407 -16.83 32.69 33.78
N GLY A 408 -16.12 32.75 32.66
CA GLY A 408 -14.78 32.18 32.52
C GLY A 408 -13.74 32.87 33.42
N THR A 409 -13.74 34.21 33.46
CA THR A 409 -12.86 34.98 34.36
C THR A 409 -13.21 34.78 35.83
N LEU A 410 -14.50 34.71 36.19
CA LEU A 410 -14.97 34.36 37.53
C LEU A 410 -14.55 32.95 37.94
N SER A 411 -14.64 31.96 37.05
CA SER A 411 -14.17 30.59 37.30
C SER A 411 -12.64 30.53 37.52
N SER A 412 -11.87 31.27 36.71
CA SER A 412 -10.41 31.40 36.92
C SER A 412 -10.08 32.07 38.26
N LEU A 413 -10.85 33.08 38.67
CA LEU A 413 -10.72 33.73 39.97
C LEU A 413 -11.08 32.78 41.12
N GLN A 414 -12.19 32.04 41.01
CA GLN A 414 -12.62 31.05 42.00
C GLN A 414 -11.57 29.94 42.18
N ALA A 415 -10.99 29.44 41.09
CA ALA A 415 -9.90 28.45 41.15
C ALA A 415 -8.68 29.00 41.90
N LYS A 416 -8.24 30.24 41.58
CA LYS A 416 -7.12 30.91 42.26
C LYS A 416 -7.42 31.17 43.75
N THR A 417 -8.62 31.63 44.09
CA THR A 417 -9.05 31.85 45.48
C THR A 417 -9.18 30.55 46.27
N ASN A 418 -9.62 29.45 45.64
CA ASN A 418 -9.64 28.13 46.29
C ASN A 418 -8.22 27.65 46.63
N VAL A 419 -7.25 27.81 45.72
CA VAL A 419 -5.83 27.50 45.98
C VAL A 419 -5.26 28.40 47.09
N LEU A 420 -5.58 29.69 47.10
CA LEU A 420 -5.17 30.59 48.18
C LEU A 420 -5.80 30.20 49.54
N GLY A 421 -7.06 29.75 49.51
CA GLY A 421 -7.81 29.28 50.67
C GLY A 421 -7.21 28.01 51.29
N THR A 422 -6.81 27.02 50.49
CA THR A 422 -6.14 25.82 51.00
C THR A 422 -4.77 26.14 51.59
N VAL A 423 -3.97 27.00 50.94
CA VAL A 423 -2.69 27.48 51.50
C VAL A 423 -2.90 28.23 52.83
N THR A 424 -3.99 28.98 52.97
CA THR A 424 -4.33 29.68 54.21
C THR A 424 -4.75 28.70 55.31
N ALA A 425 -5.58 27.70 54.99
CA ALA A 425 -5.98 26.65 55.93
C ALA A 425 -4.77 25.84 56.45
N TRP A 426 -3.78 25.55 55.62
CA TRP A 426 -2.54 24.89 56.04
C TRP A 426 -1.74 25.72 57.07
N ARG A 427 -1.79 27.06 57.00
CA ARG A 427 -1.19 27.93 58.03
C ARG A 427 -1.96 27.88 59.36
N SER A 428 -3.25 27.57 59.35
CA SER A 428 -4.09 27.50 60.56
C SER A 428 -3.86 26.26 61.42
N PHE A 429 -3.28 25.17 60.87
CA PHE A 429 -3.08 23.92 61.61
C PHE A 429 -1.84 23.89 62.54
N VAL A 430 -1.03 24.95 62.56
CA VAL A 430 0.26 24.96 63.29
C VAL A 430 0.14 25.48 64.74
N THR A 431 -1.00 26.03 65.16
CA THR A 431 -1.15 26.72 66.47
C THR A 431 -2.25 26.15 67.38
N PHE A 432 -1.92 25.03 68.05
CA PHE A 432 -2.46 24.52 69.33
C PHE A 432 -3.97 24.19 69.49
N PRO A 433 -4.33 23.20 70.36
CA PRO A 433 -5.72 22.73 70.57
C PRO A 433 -6.37 23.29 71.85
N THR A 434 -7.68 23.04 72.07
CA THR A 434 -8.25 22.41 73.31
C THR A 434 -9.80 22.57 73.45
N GLN A 435 -10.51 21.44 73.57
CA GLN A 435 -11.82 21.16 74.22
C GLN A 435 -13.19 21.78 73.75
N GLN A 436 -14.17 20.88 73.65
CA GLN A 436 -15.64 21.03 73.77
C GLN A 436 -16.07 21.01 75.28
N PRO A 437 -17.35 21.21 75.75
CA PRO A 437 -18.64 20.85 75.10
C PRO A 437 -20.00 21.56 75.44
N LYS A 438 -21.02 21.33 74.58
CA LYS A 438 -22.47 20.91 74.78
C LYS A 438 -23.29 21.50 75.97
N LYS A 439 -24.64 21.72 75.91
CA LYS A 439 -25.74 21.31 74.97
C LYS A 439 -26.79 22.47 74.82
N LYS A 440 -28.14 22.51 75.05
CA LYS A 440 -29.23 21.57 75.44
C LYS A 440 -30.67 22.15 75.18
N ILE A 441 -31.50 21.59 74.27
CA ILE A 441 -33.01 21.53 74.31
C ILE A 441 -33.81 22.88 74.12
N SER A 442 -35.05 22.96 73.58
CA SER A 442 -36.19 22.00 73.52
C SER A 442 -37.02 21.94 72.22
N GLN A 443 -37.84 20.88 72.17
CA GLN A 443 -38.71 20.32 71.11
C GLN A 443 -40.10 21.01 70.96
N ARG A 444 -40.80 20.75 69.84
CA ARG A 444 -41.96 19.82 69.79
C ARG A 444 -42.25 19.33 68.36
N SER A 445 -42.99 18.23 68.20
CA SER A 445 -43.24 17.52 66.94
C SER A 445 -44.67 16.97 66.82
N THR A 446 -45.16 16.82 65.57
CA THR A 446 -46.14 15.83 65.03
C THR A 446 -46.38 16.16 63.54
N GLY A 447 -46.52 15.23 62.59
CA GLY A 447 -46.32 13.77 62.63
C GLY A 447 -46.88 13.06 61.38
N SER A 448 -46.33 11.87 61.07
CA SER A 448 -46.81 10.85 60.09
C SER A 448 -46.88 11.21 58.59
N GLY A 449 -46.33 10.32 57.75
CA GLY A 449 -46.39 10.36 56.28
C GLY A 449 -45.30 9.50 55.66
N ASN A 450 -45.48 8.18 55.61
CA ASN A 450 -44.40 7.22 55.38
C ASN A 450 -44.58 6.37 54.11
N SER A 451 -43.63 6.47 53.17
CA SER A 451 -43.34 5.46 52.14
C SER A 451 -41.87 5.57 51.70
N ASN A 452 -41.27 4.45 51.28
CA ASN A 452 -39.82 4.20 51.22
C ASN A 452 -39.58 2.89 50.43
N PRO A 453 -38.37 2.53 49.98
CA PRO A 453 -37.27 3.32 49.36
C PRO A 453 -36.70 2.58 48.10
N VAL A 454 -35.41 2.82 47.75
CA VAL A 454 -34.55 2.04 46.80
C VAL A 454 -34.83 2.37 45.31
N LEU A 455 -33.85 2.63 44.43
CA LEU A 455 -32.49 2.08 44.28
C LEU A 455 -31.40 3.13 43.93
N SER A 456 -30.14 2.77 44.18
CA SER A 456 -28.92 3.55 43.91
C SER A 456 -28.08 2.96 42.75
N THR A 457 -27.34 3.79 42.01
CA THR A 457 -25.98 3.48 41.53
C THR A 457 -25.25 4.75 41.09
N ASP A 458 -24.09 5.02 41.69
CA ASP A 458 -23.00 5.75 41.02
C ASP A 458 -22.27 4.79 40.05
N LEU A 459 -21.63 5.31 39.00
CA LEU A 459 -20.16 5.29 38.89
C LEU A 459 -19.62 5.88 37.58
N SER A 460 -18.44 6.49 37.73
CA SER A 460 -17.57 7.12 36.72
C SER A 460 -17.12 6.24 35.56
N VAL A 461 -16.90 6.84 34.39
CA VAL A 461 -15.95 6.38 33.37
C VAL A 461 -15.12 7.59 32.87
N ASN A 462 -13.79 7.50 32.97
CA ASN A 462 -12.87 8.39 32.26
C ASN A 462 -12.69 7.90 30.81
N ASN A 463 -12.39 8.79 29.87
CA ASN A 463 -12.09 8.39 28.50
C ASN A 463 -10.91 9.18 27.92
N ASP A 464 -9.69 8.69 28.17
CA ASP A 464 -8.48 9.05 27.42
C ASP A 464 -8.28 7.98 26.32
N ILE A 465 -8.20 8.40 25.05
CA ILE A 465 -7.88 7.51 23.92
C ILE A 465 -6.76 8.14 23.09
N ALA A 466 -5.64 7.43 22.99
CA ALA A 466 -4.60 7.64 22.00
C ALA A 466 -4.41 6.34 21.22
N HIS A 467 -4.34 6.40 19.88
CA HIS A 467 -4.25 5.24 19.01
C HIS A 467 -3.23 5.43 17.88
N SER A 468 -2.38 4.41 17.69
CA SER A 468 -1.53 4.10 16.53
C SER A 468 -0.84 2.73 16.82
N PRO A 469 -0.21 2.04 15.85
CA PRO A 469 -0.85 1.51 14.63
C PRO A 469 -0.38 0.08 14.26
N GLU A 470 -1.16 -0.65 13.46
CA GLU A 470 -0.77 -1.78 12.57
C GLU A 470 -2.02 -2.04 11.68
N VAL A 471 -2.00 -2.24 10.36
CA VAL A 471 -1.12 -2.96 9.40
C VAL A 471 -1.40 -4.47 9.32
N ASP A 472 -2.21 -4.81 8.31
CA ASP A 472 -2.26 -6.06 7.52
C ASP A 472 -2.60 -5.64 6.07
#